data_AF-A0A957RNS7-F1
#
_entry.id   AF-A0A957RNS7-F1
#
_cell.length_a   1.000
_cell.length_b   1.000
_cell.length_c   1.000
_cell.angle_alpha   90.00
_cell.angle_beta   90.00
_cell.angle_gamma   90.00
#
_symmetry.space_group_name_H-M   'P 1'
#
loop_
_entity.id
_entity.type
_entity.pdbx_description
1 polymer ?
#
loop_
_entity_poly.entity_id
_entity_poly.type
_entity_poly.pdbx_seq_one_letter_code
_entity_poly.pdbx_strand_id
1 'polypeptide(L)'
;MASPVLTRLERILDLEEKQGWRNRGVIGGLQALAERWSADASAEGLDPAQIDALVEGMRAYGAATPADRPALAAQIRRAAAGDYAPPKPPEPAEPPAPAATEAQVDDDAATPLEIPAGEPEQPPPAPEPVKSARPVATTDRP
;
A
#
# COMPACT_ATOMS: atom_id res chain seq x y z
N MET A 1 1.92 25.03 18.44
CA MET A 1 0.54 24.61 18.18
C MET A 1 0.55 24.01 16.78
N ALA A 2 0.15 22.75 16.61
CA ALA A 2 0.08 22.15 15.28
C ALA A 2 -1.01 22.86 14.46
N SER A 3 -0.73 23.20 13.20
CA SER A 3 -1.70 23.89 12.35
C SER A 3 -2.95 23.02 12.15
N PRO A 4 -4.17 23.59 12.22
CA PRO A 4 -5.42 22.84 12.08
C PRO A 4 -5.51 22.08 10.75
N VAL A 5 -4.92 22.64 9.68
CA VAL A 5 -4.83 22.01 8.35
C VAL A 5 -3.94 20.76 8.33
N LEU A 6 -2.86 20.72 9.12
CA LEU A 6 -1.99 19.56 9.27
C LEU A 6 -2.71 18.48 10.10
N THR A 7 -3.36 18.88 11.20
CA THR A 7 -4.14 17.96 12.05
C THR A 7 -5.28 17.29 11.25
N ARG A 8 -5.92 18.03 10.34
CA ARG A 8 -6.93 17.47 9.44
C ARG A 8 -6.34 16.42 8.50
N LEU A 9 -5.16 16.69 7.91
CA LEU A 9 -4.49 15.75 7.01
C LEU A 9 -4.12 14.45 7.72
N GLU A 10 -3.58 14.53 8.93
CA GLU A 10 -3.24 13.37 9.76
C GLU A 10 -4.47 12.48 10.04
N ARG A 11 -5.61 13.09 10.40
CA ARG A 11 -6.87 12.36 10.63
C ARG A 11 -7.35 11.62 9.38
N ILE A 12 -7.15 12.19 8.21
CA ILE A 12 -7.52 11.54 6.95
C ILE A 12 -6.63 10.33 6.69
N LEU A 13 -5.32 10.45 6.95
CA LEU A 13 -4.39 9.31 6.83
C LEU A 13 -4.70 8.20 7.83
N ASP A 14 -5.10 8.53 9.06
CA ASP A 14 -5.56 7.55 10.05
C ASP A 14 -6.85 6.82 9.62
N LEU A 15 -7.79 7.55 9.00
CA LEU A 15 -8.99 6.94 8.42
C LEU A 15 -8.66 6.01 7.24
N GLU A 16 -7.70 6.39 6.41
CA GLU A 16 -7.20 5.56 5.31
C GLU A 16 -6.57 4.26 5.82
N GLU A 17 -5.74 4.35 6.86
CA GLU A 17 -5.11 3.21 7.52
C GLU A 17 -6.16 2.23 8.06
N LYS A 18 -7.16 2.73 8.79
CA LYS A 18 -8.28 1.94 9.33
C LYS A 18 -9.12 1.26 8.25
N GLN A 19 -9.16 1.83 7.06
CA GLN A 19 -9.91 1.29 5.91
C GLN A 19 -9.06 0.39 5.00
N GLY A 20 -7.78 0.16 5.34
CA GLY A 20 -6.85 -0.65 4.56
C GLY A 20 -6.33 0.06 3.31
N TRP A 21 -6.01 1.34 3.42
CA TRP A 21 -5.36 2.16 2.37
C TRP A 21 -6.14 2.19 1.05
N ARG A 22 -7.47 2.30 1.12
CA ARG A 22 -8.35 2.18 -0.05
C ARG A 22 -8.45 3.46 -0.90
N ASN A 23 -7.94 4.60 -0.43
CA ASN A 23 -8.11 5.92 -1.06
C ASN A 23 -9.60 6.26 -1.22
N ARG A 24 -10.35 6.07 -0.13
CA ARG A 24 -11.81 6.30 -0.03
C ARG A 24 -12.23 7.08 1.21
N GLY A 25 -11.30 7.43 2.09
CA GLY A 25 -11.51 8.25 3.27
C GLY A 25 -11.92 9.69 2.95
N VAL A 26 -11.77 10.13 1.70
CA VAL A 26 -12.23 11.43 1.19
C VAL A 26 -12.88 11.31 -0.18
N ILE A 27 -13.85 12.19 -0.46
CA ILE A 27 -14.55 12.25 -1.74
C ILE A 27 -13.56 12.61 -2.85
N GLY A 28 -13.37 11.72 -3.83
CA GLY A 28 -12.44 11.91 -4.94
C GLY A 28 -10.98 11.53 -4.64
N GLY A 29 -10.69 11.01 -3.44
CA GLY A 29 -9.34 10.55 -3.07
C GLY A 29 -8.39 11.65 -2.60
N LEU A 30 -7.22 11.25 -2.07
CA LEU A 30 -6.24 12.19 -1.51
C LEU A 30 -5.72 13.20 -2.54
N GLN A 31 -5.64 12.80 -3.81
CA GLN A 31 -5.22 13.68 -4.91
C GLN A 31 -6.19 14.85 -5.11
N ALA A 32 -7.51 14.60 -5.09
CA ALA A 32 -8.51 15.66 -5.23
C ALA A 32 -8.51 16.60 -4.02
N LEU A 33 -8.21 16.08 -2.82
CA LEU A 33 -8.06 16.89 -1.62
C LEU A 33 -6.84 17.82 -1.70
N ALA A 34 -5.76 17.41 -2.37
CA ALA A 34 -4.48 18.13 -2.38
C ALA A 34 -4.62 19.58 -2.87
N GLU A 35 -5.42 19.82 -3.93
CA GLU A 35 -5.62 21.17 -4.48
C GLU A 35 -6.34 22.11 -3.50
N ARG A 36 -7.37 21.62 -2.82
CA ARG A 36 -8.09 22.41 -1.82
C ARG A 36 -7.26 22.60 -0.56
N TRP A 37 -6.56 21.54 -0.14
CA TRP A 37 -5.73 21.55 1.05
C TRP A 37 -4.55 22.50 0.93
N SER A 38 -3.92 22.63 -0.25
CA SER A 38 -2.80 23.56 -0.45
C SER A 38 -3.22 25.03 -0.33
N ALA A 39 -4.44 25.36 -0.78
CA ALA A 39 -5.01 26.69 -0.61
C ALA A 39 -5.29 27.00 0.86
N ASP A 40 -5.90 26.06 1.60
CA ASP A 40 -6.10 26.16 3.05
C ASP A 40 -4.75 26.29 3.79
N ALA A 41 -3.73 25.52 3.39
CA ALA A 41 -2.40 25.54 4.01
C ALA A 41 -1.64 26.86 3.77
N SER A 42 -1.76 27.41 2.56
CA SER A 42 -1.19 28.72 2.23
C SER A 42 -1.87 29.84 3.03
N ALA A 43 -3.19 29.76 3.22
CA ALA A 43 -3.95 30.73 4.02
C ALA A 43 -3.57 30.68 5.52
N GLU A 44 -3.21 29.50 6.02
CA GLU A 44 -2.69 29.31 7.38
C GLU A 44 -1.22 29.75 7.55
N GLY A 45 -0.55 30.15 6.47
CA GLY A 45 0.83 30.64 6.51
C GLY A 45 1.87 29.53 6.69
N LEU A 46 1.59 28.31 6.21
CA LEU A 46 2.58 27.24 6.15
C LEU A 46 3.72 27.58 5.16
N ASP A 47 4.88 27.00 5.42
CA ASP A 47 6.04 27.17 4.54
C ASP A 47 5.74 26.61 3.14
N PRO A 48 5.99 27.36 2.06
CA PRO A 48 5.64 26.94 0.71
C PRO A 48 6.36 25.65 0.30
N ALA A 49 7.61 25.43 0.74
CA ALA A 49 8.32 24.18 0.42
C ALA A 49 7.70 22.99 1.15
N GLN A 50 7.21 23.19 2.38
CA GLN A 50 6.43 22.18 3.10
C GLN A 50 5.10 21.87 2.39
N ILE A 51 4.40 22.90 1.90
CA ILE A 51 3.16 22.74 1.13
C ILE A 51 3.41 21.92 -0.13
N ASP A 52 4.42 22.27 -0.93
CA ASP A 52 4.77 21.54 -2.16
C ASP A 52 5.10 20.07 -1.88
N ALA A 53 5.93 19.79 -0.87
CA ALA A 53 6.27 18.42 -0.48
C ALA A 53 5.04 17.59 -0.07
N LEU A 54 4.10 18.21 0.67
CA LEU A 54 2.86 17.55 1.09
C LEU A 54 1.90 17.32 -0.09
N VAL A 55 1.75 18.30 -0.98
CA VAL A 55 0.91 18.18 -2.18
C VAL A 55 1.43 17.06 -3.10
N GLU A 56 2.74 17.00 -3.32
CA GLU A 56 3.35 15.95 -4.14
C GLU A 56 3.14 14.58 -3.50
N GLY A 57 3.34 14.45 -2.19
CA GLY A 57 3.06 13.22 -1.45
C GLY A 57 1.59 12.78 -1.57
N MET A 58 0.64 13.71 -1.46
CA MET A 58 -0.80 13.44 -1.60
C MET A 58 -1.18 12.98 -3.02
N ARG A 59 -0.57 13.57 -4.06
CA ARG A 59 -0.76 13.14 -5.46
C ARG A 59 -0.17 11.76 -5.70
N ALA A 60 1.06 11.52 -5.26
CA ALA A 60 1.71 10.22 -5.34
C ALA A 60 0.89 9.13 -4.64
N TYR A 61 0.34 9.43 -3.46
CA TYR A 61 -0.56 8.53 -2.74
C TYR A 61 -1.84 8.19 -3.53
N GLY A 62 -2.40 9.17 -4.25
CA GLY A 62 -3.53 8.98 -5.16
C GLY A 62 -3.26 7.97 -6.28
N ALA A 63 -2.09 8.08 -6.92
CA ALA A 63 -1.66 7.23 -8.02
C ALA A 63 -1.12 5.86 -7.57
N ALA A 64 -0.71 5.73 -6.30
CA ALA A 64 -0.09 4.54 -5.76
C ALA A 64 -1.05 3.38 -5.48
N THR A 65 -0.49 2.16 -5.43
CA THR A 65 -1.22 0.95 -5.04
C THR A 65 -1.42 0.88 -3.52
N PRO A 66 -2.39 0.10 -3.02
CA PRO A 66 -2.58 -0.11 -1.58
C PRO A 66 -1.34 -0.61 -0.83
N ALA A 67 -0.41 -1.29 -1.51
CA ALA A 67 0.84 -1.77 -0.92
C ALA A 67 1.86 -0.63 -0.68
N ASP A 68 1.91 0.37 -1.56
CA ASP A 68 2.84 1.50 -1.49
C ASP A 68 2.30 2.67 -0.65
N ARG A 69 0.98 2.78 -0.54
CA ARG A 69 0.27 3.80 0.24
C ARG A 69 0.74 3.96 1.70
N PRO A 70 1.00 2.92 2.51
CA PRO A 70 1.53 3.10 3.87
C PRO A 70 2.88 3.84 3.89
N ALA A 71 3.78 3.52 2.96
CA ALA A 71 5.09 4.19 2.88
C ALA A 71 4.95 5.67 2.52
N LEU A 72 4.05 5.98 1.58
CA LEU A 72 3.72 7.36 1.20
C LEU A 72 3.04 8.11 2.34
N ALA A 73 2.10 7.48 3.05
CA ALA A 73 1.45 8.08 4.22
C ALA A 73 2.47 8.43 5.32
N ALA A 74 3.46 7.56 5.57
CA ALA A 74 4.54 7.85 6.51
C ALA A 74 5.44 9.02 6.05
N GLN A 75 5.68 9.15 4.75
CA GLN A 75 6.40 10.30 4.18
C GLN A 75 5.60 11.61 4.37
N ILE A 76 4.29 11.59 4.08
CA ILE A 76 3.40 12.75 4.28
C ILE A 76 3.38 13.15 5.76
N ARG A 77 3.30 12.19 6.69
CA ARG A 77 3.35 12.46 8.14
C ARG A 77 4.67 13.11 8.56
N ARG A 78 5.81 12.67 8.02
CA ARG A 78 7.13 13.30 8.27
C ARG A 78 7.20 14.73 7.75
N ALA A 79 6.76 14.96 6.52
CA ALA A 79 6.68 16.30 5.95
C ALA A 79 5.75 17.22 6.75
N ALA A 80 4.64 16.70 7.28
CA ALA A 80 3.72 17.44 8.14
C ALA A 80 4.36 17.85 9.48
N ALA A 81 5.26 17.01 10.02
CA ALA A 81 6.03 17.30 11.22
C ALA A 81 7.19 18.30 11.01
N GLY A 82 7.42 18.75 9.77
CA GLY A 82 8.52 19.65 9.42
C GLY A 82 9.76 18.95 8.86
N ASP A 83 9.72 17.62 8.71
CA ASP A 83 10.80 16.82 8.10
C ASP A 83 10.53 16.64 6.59
N TYR A 84 10.48 17.76 5.88
CA TYR A 84 10.24 17.83 4.43
C TYR A 84 11.54 18.02 3.62
N ALA A 85 12.69 17.78 4.26
CA ALA A 85 13.98 17.76 3.58
C ALA A 85 13.99 16.68 2.49
N PRO A 86 14.72 16.90 1.37
CA PRO A 86 14.86 15.89 0.33
C PRO A 86 15.33 14.58 0.95
N PRO A 87 14.81 13.42 0.50
CA PRO A 87 15.08 12.15 1.13
C PRO A 87 16.59 11.92 1.21
N LYS A 88 17.15 12.00 2.41
CA LYS A 88 18.47 11.46 2.69
C LYS A 88 18.37 9.95 2.36
N PRO A 89 19.34 9.37 1.64
CA PRO A 89 19.37 7.93 1.38
C PRO A 89 19.05 7.15 2.65
N PRO A 90 18.28 6.06 2.57
CA PRO A 90 17.85 5.32 3.75
C PRO A 90 19.09 4.88 4.53
N GLU A 91 19.32 5.50 5.68
CA GLU A 91 20.07 4.82 6.73
C GLU A 91 19.22 3.60 7.10
N PRO A 92 19.80 2.38 7.09
CA PRO A 92 19.07 1.17 7.43
C PRO A 92 18.38 1.35 8.78
N ALA A 93 17.05 1.39 8.77
CA ALA A 93 16.27 1.29 9.99
C ALA A 93 16.56 -0.07 10.60
N GLU A 94 17.26 -0.09 11.74
CA GLU A 94 17.24 -1.26 12.62
C GLU A 94 15.76 -1.59 12.90
N PRO A 95 15.32 -2.83 12.65
CA PRO A 95 13.96 -3.23 12.97
C PRO A 95 13.70 -3.02 14.46
N PRO A 96 12.48 -2.60 14.87
CA PRO A 96 12.15 -2.55 16.28
C PRO A 96 12.38 -3.95 16.85
N ALA A 97 13.28 -4.05 17.82
CA ALA A 97 13.52 -5.29 18.54
C ALA A 97 12.16 -5.85 19.00
N PRO A 98 11.81 -7.10 18.66
CA PRO A 98 10.64 -7.72 19.24
C PRO A 98 10.84 -7.71 20.76
N ALA A 99 9.88 -7.13 21.47
CA ALA A 99 9.83 -7.25 22.92
C ALA A 99 9.97 -8.73 23.26
N ALA A 100 11.04 -9.05 23.99
CA ALA A 100 11.28 -10.36 24.53
C ALA A 100 10.05 -10.78 25.34
N THR A 101 9.23 -11.67 24.79
CA THR A 101 8.43 -12.55 25.62
C THR A 101 9.37 -13.69 25.99
N GLU A 102 9.67 -13.76 27.27
CA GLU A 102 10.55 -14.73 27.88
C GLU A 102 10.20 -16.16 27.48
N ALA A 103 11.26 -16.93 27.23
CA ALA A 103 11.20 -18.36 27.05
C ALA A 103 10.58 -19.01 28.29
N GLN A 104 9.51 -19.78 28.08
CA GLN A 104 9.23 -20.91 28.95
C GLN A 104 9.37 -22.18 28.11
N VAL A 105 10.56 -22.77 28.24
CA VAL A 105 10.86 -24.15 27.89
C VAL A 105 10.48 -25.01 29.09
N ASP A 106 9.62 -26.00 28.86
CA ASP A 106 9.53 -27.26 29.61
C ASP A 106 8.68 -28.17 28.69
N ASP A 107 9.31 -28.96 27.84
CA ASP A 107 9.88 -30.30 28.09
C ASP A 107 8.85 -31.40 27.82
N ASP A 108 9.37 -32.47 27.22
CA ASP A 108 8.77 -33.80 27.07
C ASP A 108 7.69 -34.01 25.99
N ALA A 109 8.14 -34.51 24.83
CA ALA A 109 8.00 -35.94 24.54
C ALA A 109 8.49 -36.27 23.13
N ALA A 110 9.43 -37.20 23.09
CA ALA A 110 10.05 -37.74 21.90
C ALA A 110 9.07 -38.36 20.88
N THR A 111 9.35 -38.19 19.59
CA THR A 111 9.40 -39.33 18.67
C THR A 111 10.26 -39.00 17.43
N PRO A 112 11.25 -39.86 17.06
CA PRO A 112 12.15 -39.63 15.94
C PRO A 112 11.47 -39.72 14.57
N LEU A 113 11.93 -38.87 13.65
CA LEU A 113 11.71 -38.88 12.21
C LEU A 113 12.17 -40.20 11.57
N GLU A 114 11.27 -40.90 10.87
CA GLU A 114 11.64 -41.69 9.70
C GLU A 114 10.42 -41.88 8.78
N ILE A 115 10.46 -41.30 7.58
CA ILE A 115 10.20 -42.04 6.34
C ILE A 115 10.96 -41.38 5.18
N PRO A 116 11.49 -42.18 4.25
CA PRO A 116 12.55 -41.81 3.33
C PRO A 116 12.04 -41.29 1.99
N ALA A 117 12.99 -40.77 1.22
CA ALA A 117 12.90 -40.20 -0.12
C ALA A 117 11.97 -40.95 -1.10
N GLY A 118 11.08 -40.18 -1.74
CA GLY A 118 10.41 -40.51 -2.99
C GLY A 118 10.83 -39.52 -4.08
N GLU A 119 11.30 -40.09 -5.19
CA GLU A 119 11.97 -39.54 -6.38
C GLU A 119 11.34 -38.29 -7.06
N PRO A 120 12.13 -37.48 -7.78
CA PRO A 120 11.64 -36.42 -8.67
C PRO A 120 11.53 -36.93 -10.12
N GLU A 121 10.32 -36.98 -10.69
CA GLU A 121 10.06 -37.18 -12.13
C GLU A 121 8.63 -36.67 -12.41
N GLN A 122 8.24 -35.90 -13.42
CA GLN A 122 8.85 -35.21 -14.57
C GLN A 122 7.71 -34.34 -15.18
N PRO A 123 7.94 -33.14 -15.76
CA PRO A 123 6.92 -32.43 -16.57
C PRO A 123 7.10 -32.73 -18.09
N PRO A 124 6.32 -32.13 -19.02
CA PRO A 124 4.90 -32.30 -19.40
C PRO A 124 4.76 -32.84 -20.86
N PRO A 125 3.55 -32.90 -21.47
CA PRO A 125 3.37 -32.13 -22.72
C PRO A 125 1.98 -31.49 -22.95
N ALA A 126 1.99 -30.22 -23.35
CA ALA A 126 1.35 -29.54 -24.50
C ALA A 126 -0.11 -29.86 -24.98
N PRO A 127 -0.76 -28.93 -25.71
CA PRO A 127 -2.22 -28.68 -25.74
C PRO A 127 -2.99 -29.58 -26.72
N GLU A 128 -4.31 -29.75 -26.49
CA GLU A 128 -5.22 -30.34 -27.46
C GLU A 128 -5.88 -29.25 -28.35
N PRO A 129 -5.75 -29.34 -29.68
CA PRO A 129 -6.64 -28.68 -30.64
C PRO A 129 -7.40 -29.72 -31.47
N VAL A 130 -8.74 -29.72 -31.50
CA VAL A 130 -9.57 -30.22 -32.64
C VAL A 130 -11.02 -29.77 -32.44
N LYS A 131 -11.54 -28.80 -33.21
CA LYS A 131 -12.09 -28.87 -34.59
C LYS A 131 -13.54 -29.36 -34.68
N SER A 132 -14.32 -28.53 -35.39
CA SER A 132 -15.58 -28.85 -36.11
C SER A 132 -16.83 -28.96 -35.21
N ALA A 133 -17.94 -28.27 -35.49
CA ALA A 133 -18.55 -28.12 -36.79
C ALA A 133 -19.31 -26.79 -36.96
N ARG A 134 -19.11 -26.14 -38.11
CA ARG A 134 -20.20 -25.41 -38.77
C ARG A 134 -21.13 -26.44 -39.38
N PRO A 135 -22.44 -26.18 -39.39
CA PRO A 135 -23.13 -26.24 -40.69
C PRO A 135 -23.74 -24.88 -41.05
N VAL A 136 -23.72 -24.65 -42.35
CA VAL A 136 -24.29 -23.51 -43.05
C VAL A 136 -25.76 -23.76 -43.38
N ALA A 137 -26.47 -22.65 -43.60
CA ALA A 137 -27.59 -22.46 -44.53
C ALA A 137 -29.03 -22.76 -44.05
N THR A 138 -29.86 -21.71 -44.06
CA THR A 138 -30.85 -21.42 -45.13
C THR A 138 -32.25 -21.04 -44.61
N THR A 139 -32.77 -19.90 -45.11
CA THR A 139 -34.20 -19.65 -45.50
C THR A 139 -35.24 -19.64 -44.35
N ASP A 140 -36.24 -18.77 -44.20
CA ASP A 140 -37.06 -17.91 -45.06
C ASP A 140 -37.91 -16.99 -44.14
N ARG A 141 -38.12 -15.72 -44.54
CA ARG A 141 -39.38 -14.88 -44.62
C ARG A 141 -40.57 -15.05 -43.63
N PRO A 142 -41.64 -14.19 -43.61
CA PRO A 142 -42.28 -13.42 -44.70
C PRO A 142 -41.96 -11.92 -44.84
#